data_AF-A0A6J5CB11-F1
#
_entry.id   AF-A0A6J5CB11-F1
#
_cell.length_a   1.000
_cell.length_b   1.000
_cell.length_c   1.000
_cell.angle_alpha   90.00
_cell.angle_beta   90.00
_cell.angle_gamma   90.00
#
_symmetry.space_group_name_H-M   'P 1'
#
loop_
_entity.id
_entity.type
_entity.pdbx_description
1 polymer ?
#
loop_
_entity_poly.entity_id
_entity_poly.type
_entity_poly.pdbx_seq_one_letter_code
_entity_poly.pdbx_strand_id
1 'polypeptide(L)'
;MTPEQKIKHMILARYADLYDCAPRVPESVTADNIDALYTDVYGNDDGSIWDAINEVRCGEVETKLPCEWSRHYESKAVASRYFDGSWVGWTYWYGGGKHGEPEAVDWMDVAYALSVTEEEKTVVVRTFAKAA
;
A
#
# COMPACT_ATOMS: atom_id res chain seq x y z
N MET A 1 2.13 15.21 -5.52
CA MET A 1 1.20 14.37 -4.73
C MET A 1 1.84 14.05 -3.40
N THR A 2 1.10 14.21 -2.32
CA THR A 2 1.49 13.72 -0.98
C THR A 2 1.50 12.18 -0.95
N PRO A 3 2.12 11.54 0.06
CA PRO A 3 2.03 10.09 0.27
C PRO A 3 0.59 9.57 0.25
N GLU A 4 -0.31 10.22 0.99
CA GLU A 4 -1.75 9.92 1.04
C GLU A 4 -2.38 9.97 -0.37
N GLN A 5 -2.13 11.05 -1.11
CA GLN A 5 -2.64 11.22 -2.48
C GLN A 5 -2.11 10.14 -3.44
N LYS A 6 -0.85 9.72 -3.27
CA LYS A 6 -0.27 8.61 -4.05
C LYS A 6 -0.99 7.30 -3.74
N ILE A 7 -1.30 7.02 -2.48
CA ILE A 7 -2.07 5.84 -2.07
C ILE A 7 -3.48 5.86 -2.68
N LYS A 8 -4.20 6.99 -2.58
CA LYS A 8 -5.51 7.16 -3.21
C LYS A 8 -5.47 6.86 -4.70
N HIS A 9 -4.43 7.32 -5.40
CA HIS A 9 -4.26 7.02 -6.82
C HIS A 9 -3.98 5.54 -7.08
N MET A 10 -3.14 4.89 -6.27
CA MET A 10 -2.91 3.44 -6.36
C MET A 10 -4.22 2.65 -6.18
N ILE A 11 -5.08 3.06 -5.23
CA ILE A 11 -6.39 2.43 -5.01
C ILE A 11 -7.29 2.60 -6.22
N LEU A 12 -7.39 3.81 -6.78
CA LEU A 12 -8.22 4.07 -7.97
C LEU A 12 -7.75 3.27 -9.18
N ALA A 13 -6.43 3.21 -9.41
CA ALA A 13 -5.86 2.41 -10.49
C ALA A 13 -6.17 0.92 -10.28
N ARG A 14 -5.99 0.42 -9.05
CA ARG A 14 -6.26 -0.98 -8.74
C ARG A 14 -7.74 -1.33 -8.89
N TYR A 15 -8.62 -0.42 -8.48
CA TYR A 15 -10.05 -0.55 -8.68
C TYR A 15 -10.42 -0.60 -10.18
N ALA A 16 -9.81 0.27 -11.01
CA ALA A 16 -9.99 0.24 -12.45
C ALA A 16 -9.54 -1.10 -13.07
N ASP A 17 -8.42 -1.67 -12.60
CA ASP A 17 -7.92 -2.97 -13.05
C ASP A 17 -8.85 -4.13 -12.69
N LEU A 18 -9.47 -4.10 -11.50
CA LEU A 18 -10.32 -5.17 -10.99
C LEU A 18 -11.70 -5.20 -11.66
N TYR A 19 -12.27 -4.04 -11.96
CA TYR A 19 -13.68 -3.91 -12.37
C TYR A 19 -13.88 -3.35 -13.78
N ASP A 20 -12.81 -3.23 -14.58
CA ASP A 20 -12.81 -2.70 -15.96
C ASP A 20 -13.62 -1.38 -16.07
N CYS A 21 -13.56 -0.58 -15.01
CA CYS A 21 -14.38 0.61 -14.83
C CYS A 21 -13.62 1.88 -15.22
N ALA A 22 -12.69 1.77 -16.17
CA ALA A 22 -11.88 2.84 -16.76
C ALA A 22 -12.58 4.20 -16.94
N PRO A 23 -13.87 4.32 -17.33
CA PRO A 23 -14.53 5.63 -17.41
C PRO A 23 -14.63 6.40 -16.07
N ARG A 24 -14.51 5.74 -14.90
CA ARG A 24 -14.56 6.39 -13.58
C ARG A 24 -13.24 7.05 -13.17
N VAL A 25 -12.12 6.65 -13.76
CA VAL A 25 -10.79 7.22 -13.46
C VAL A 25 -10.29 7.98 -14.70
N PRO A 26 -10.15 9.31 -14.63
CA PRO A 26 -9.69 10.08 -15.79
C PRO A 26 -8.25 9.70 -16.16
N GLU A 27 -7.93 9.82 -17.45
CA GLU A 27 -6.58 9.54 -17.98
C GLU A 27 -5.48 10.40 -17.32
N SER A 28 -5.83 11.59 -16.81
CA SER A 28 -4.90 12.48 -16.10
C SER A 28 -5.28 12.63 -14.62
N VAL A 29 -4.58 11.90 -13.76
CA VAL A 29 -4.66 12.07 -12.30
C VAL A 29 -3.54 12.99 -11.83
N THR A 30 -3.91 14.06 -11.11
CA THR A 30 -3.00 15.09 -10.60
C THR A 30 -3.17 15.27 -9.09
N ALA A 31 -2.25 16.00 -8.46
CA ALA A 31 -2.35 16.30 -7.03
C ALA A 31 -3.60 17.15 -6.68
N ASP A 32 -4.15 17.88 -7.64
CA ASP A 32 -5.28 18.78 -7.41
C ASP A 32 -6.63 18.07 -7.54
N ASN A 33 -6.71 16.97 -8.30
CA ASN A 33 -7.97 16.27 -8.56
C ASN A 33 -8.13 14.94 -7.81
N ILE A 34 -7.03 14.32 -7.37
CA ILE A 34 -7.04 12.97 -6.83
C ILE A 34 -7.94 12.81 -5.60
N ASP A 35 -7.94 13.78 -4.69
CA ASP A 35 -8.78 13.69 -3.48
C ASP A 35 -10.27 13.72 -3.84
N ALA A 36 -10.66 14.59 -4.77
CA ALA A 36 -12.04 14.66 -5.25
C ALA A 36 -12.46 13.40 -6.01
N LEU A 37 -11.58 12.87 -6.87
CA LEU A 37 -11.82 11.61 -7.59
C LEU A 37 -11.98 10.44 -6.62
N TYR A 38 -11.10 10.35 -5.62
CA TYR A 38 -11.20 9.30 -4.61
C TYR A 38 -12.51 9.39 -3.84
N THR A 39 -12.90 10.60 -3.38
CA THR A 39 -14.18 10.80 -2.69
C THR A 39 -15.38 10.47 -3.56
N ASP A 40 -15.36 10.83 -4.85
CA ASP A 40 -16.45 10.53 -5.78
C ASP A 40 -16.61 9.03 -6.00
N VAL A 41 -15.51 8.31 -6.26
CA VAL A 41 -15.56 6.85 -6.42
C VAL A 41 -15.96 6.20 -5.10
N TYR A 42 -15.34 6.57 -3.98
CA TYR A 42 -15.67 5.99 -2.68
C TYR A 42 -17.13 6.23 -2.26
N GLY A 43 -17.70 7.39 -2.57
CA GLY A 43 -19.07 7.75 -2.20
C GLY A 43 -20.17 7.17 -3.11
N ASN A 44 -19.85 6.87 -4.38
CA ASN A 44 -20.79 6.37 -5.37
C ASN A 44 -20.59 4.89 -5.72
N ASP A 45 -19.61 4.22 -5.10
CA ASP A 45 -19.33 2.81 -5.29
C ASP A 45 -20.23 1.92 -4.42
N ASP A 46 -20.51 0.72 -4.89
CA ASP A 46 -21.39 -0.25 -4.23
C ASP A 46 -20.66 -1.10 -3.16
N GLY A 47 -19.41 -0.76 -2.85
CA GLY A 47 -18.53 -1.46 -1.94
C GLY A 47 -17.40 -2.23 -2.64
N SER A 48 -17.41 -2.32 -3.97
CA SER A 48 -16.35 -2.91 -4.78
C SER A 48 -14.97 -2.24 -4.59
N ILE A 49 -14.93 -0.95 -4.24
CA ILE A 49 -13.68 -0.22 -3.97
C ILE A 49 -12.94 -0.81 -2.74
N TRP A 50 -13.65 -1.48 -1.82
CA TRP A 50 -13.05 -2.08 -0.63
C TRP A 50 -12.03 -3.17 -0.96
N ASP A 51 -12.22 -3.90 -2.05
CA ASP A 51 -11.26 -4.90 -2.50
C ASP A 51 -9.93 -4.22 -2.91
N ALA A 52 -10.01 -3.15 -3.70
CA ALA A 52 -8.85 -2.36 -4.08
C ALA A 52 -8.17 -1.68 -2.87
N ILE A 53 -8.96 -1.13 -1.94
CA ILE A 53 -8.44 -0.55 -0.70
C ILE A 53 -7.66 -1.60 0.08
N ASN A 54 -8.22 -2.79 0.28
CA ASN A 54 -7.58 -3.83 1.08
C ASN A 54 -6.31 -4.38 0.44
N GLU A 55 -6.30 -4.56 -0.89
CA GLU A 55 -5.10 -5.00 -1.60
C GLU A 55 -3.97 -3.97 -1.48
N VAL A 56 -4.27 -2.68 -1.67
CA VAL A 56 -3.26 -1.63 -1.49
C VAL A 56 -2.84 -1.55 -0.03
N ARG A 57 -3.77 -1.61 0.92
CA ARG A 57 -3.53 -1.49 2.37
C ARG A 57 -2.52 -2.52 2.89
N CYS A 58 -2.53 -3.73 2.36
CA CYS A 58 -1.58 -4.79 2.71
C CYS A 58 -0.12 -4.43 2.38
N GLY A 59 0.10 -3.54 1.41
CA GLY A 59 1.42 -3.16 0.91
C GLY A 59 2.11 -4.23 0.09
N GLU A 60 3.18 -3.84 -0.60
CA GLU A 60 4.00 -4.72 -1.45
C GLU A 60 5.11 -5.41 -0.63
N VAL A 61 5.73 -4.67 0.30
CA VAL A 61 6.87 -5.16 1.10
C VAL A 61 6.78 -4.71 2.56
N GLU A 62 7.26 -5.57 3.48
CA GLU A 62 7.47 -5.20 4.88
C GLU A 62 8.84 -4.49 5.03
N THR A 63 8.82 -3.24 5.49
CA THR A 63 10.03 -2.39 5.54
C THR A 63 10.87 -2.60 6.79
N LYS A 64 10.29 -3.23 7.82
CA LYS A 64 10.89 -3.40 9.16
C LYS A 64 11.22 -2.08 9.87
N LEU A 65 10.70 -0.96 9.38
CA LEU A 65 10.78 0.31 10.11
C LEU A 65 9.91 0.23 11.37
N PRO A 66 10.20 1.06 12.39
CA PRO A 66 9.29 1.23 13.52
C PRO A 66 7.91 1.67 13.02
N CYS A 67 6.87 1.01 13.52
CA CYS A 67 5.48 1.40 13.30
C CYS A 67 4.76 1.58 14.63
N GLU A 68 3.58 2.16 14.56
CA GLU A 68 2.72 2.30 15.73
C GLU A 68 2.31 0.92 16.26
N TRP A 69 2.04 0.86 17.56
CA TRP A 69 1.61 -0.35 18.25
C TRP A 69 0.27 -0.14 18.93
N SER A 70 -0.56 -1.19 18.92
CA SER A 70 -1.86 -1.22 19.58
C SER A 70 -1.98 -2.48 20.42
N ARG A 71 -2.68 -2.38 21.56
CA ARG A 71 -3.07 -3.56 22.36
C ARG A 71 -4.20 -4.36 21.71
N HIS A 72 -4.89 -3.76 20.74
CA HIS A 72 -6.08 -4.32 20.10
C HIS A 72 -5.75 -4.96 18.75
N TYR A 73 -4.75 -4.45 18.05
CA TYR A 73 -4.39 -4.87 16.70
C TYR A 73 -2.90 -5.17 16.60
N GLU A 74 -2.56 -6.11 15.74
CA GLU A 74 -1.19 -6.31 15.28
C GLU A 74 -0.84 -5.24 14.23
N SER A 75 0.44 -4.94 14.09
CA SER A 75 0.92 -3.91 13.16
C SER A 75 2.24 -4.26 12.51
N LYS A 76 2.42 -3.78 11.27
CA LYS A 76 3.65 -3.87 10.49
C LYS A 76 3.88 -2.57 9.73
N ALA A 77 5.13 -2.14 9.59
CA ALA A 77 5.49 -1.11 8.63
C ALA A 77 5.58 -1.72 7.23
N VAL A 78 4.70 -1.31 6.32
CA VAL A 78 4.69 -1.77 4.93
C VAL A 78 4.96 -0.61 3.98
N ALA A 79 5.30 -0.94 2.73
CA ALA A 79 5.47 0.03 1.68
C ALA A 79 5.07 -0.52 0.31
N SER A 80 4.77 0.37 -0.62
CA SER A 80 4.57 0.05 -2.04
C SER A 80 5.25 1.08 -2.93
N ARG A 81 5.65 0.63 -4.12
CA ARG A 81 6.22 1.52 -5.14
C ARG A 81 5.11 2.20 -5.94
N TYR A 82 5.14 3.53 -5.96
CA TYR A 82 4.24 4.35 -6.77
C TYR A 82 4.66 4.38 -8.25
N PHE A 83 3.75 4.80 -9.14
CA PHE A 83 3.93 4.76 -10.60
C PHE A 83 5.14 5.54 -11.12
N ASP A 84 5.58 6.57 -10.39
CA ASP A 84 6.79 7.36 -10.71
C ASP A 84 8.11 6.72 -10.20
N GLY A 85 8.02 5.52 -9.59
CA GLY A 85 9.14 4.79 -9.00
C GLY A 85 9.48 5.17 -7.55
N SER A 86 8.88 6.22 -7.00
CA SER A 86 9.04 6.56 -5.58
C SER A 86 8.32 5.57 -4.66
N TRP A 87 8.75 5.49 -3.40
CA TRP A 87 8.17 4.58 -2.42
C TRP A 87 7.35 5.33 -1.38
N VAL A 88 6.22 4.74 -1.00
CA VAL A 88 5.34 5.24 0.05
C VAL A 88 5.19 4.14 1.11
N GLY A 89 5.34 4.50 2.38
CA GLY A 89 5.19 3.60 3.52
C GLY A 89 4.09 4.04 4.48
N TRP A 90 3.54 3.08 5.23
CA TRP A 90 2.51 3.30 6.25
C TRP A 90 2.48 2.14 7.25
N THR A 91 1.69 2.29 8.32
CA THR A 91 1.40 1.22 9.27
C THR A 91 0.23 0.38 8.77
N TYR A 92 0.46 -0.90 8.51
CA TYR A 92 -0.59 -1.87 8.24
C TYR A 92 -1.09 -2.49 9.54
N TRP A 93 -2.35 -2.21 9.89
CA TRP A 93 -3.04 -2.80 11.03
C TRP A 93 -3.77 -4.09 10.64
N TYR A 94 -3.69 -5.14 11.46
CA TYR A 94 -4.39 -6.40 11.20
C TYR A 94 -4.68 -7.16 12.51
N GLY A 95 -5.40 -8.28 12.43
CA GLY A 95 -5.81 -9.05 13.61
C GLY A 95 -7.05 -8.45 14.30
N GLY A 96 -7.07 -8.43 15.64
CA GLY A 96 -8.20 -7.87 16.42
C GLY A 96 -9.32 -8.85 16.80
N GLY A 97 -9.20 -10.12 16.43
CA GLY A 97 -10.18 -11.16 16.77
C GLY A 97 -11.50 -11.02 16.01
N LYS A 98 -12.54 -11.73 16.44
CA LYS A 98 -13.84 -11.82 15.73
C LYS A 98 -14.56 -10.48 15.51
N HIS A 99 -14.28 -9.49 16.37
CA HIS A 99 -14.92 -8.18 16.36
C HIS A 99 -13.93 -7.04 16.06
N GLY A 100 -12.74 -7.38 15.56
CA GLY A 100 -11.76 -6.39 15.14
C GLY A 100 -12.12 -5.85 13.75
N GLU A 101 -11.98 -4.54 13.58
CA GLU A 101 -12.16 -3.84 12.31
C GLU A 101 -10.87 -3.06 11.99
N PRO A 102 -9.71 -3.73 11.85
CA PRO A 102 -8.44 -3.06 11.58
C PRO A 102 -8.44 -2.24 10.27
N GLU A 103 -9.30 -2.58 9.31
CA GLU A 103 -9.52 -1.85 8.06
C GLU A 103 -10.19 -0.48 8.25
N ALA A 104 -10.85 -0.25 9.39
CA ALA A 104 -11.48 1.03 9.72
C ALA A 104 -10.51 2.03 10.39
N VAL A 105 -9.30 1.60 10.74
CA VAL A 105 -8.27 2.50 11.30
C VAL A 105 -7.74 3.39 10.18
N ASP A 106 -7.74 4.71 10.38
CA ASP A 106 -7.14 5.62 9.40
C ASP A 106 -5.63 5.36 9.30
N TRP A 107 -5.17 5.15 8.07
CA TRP A 107 -3.80 4.69 7.77
C TRP A 107 -3.16 5.46 6.62
N MET A 108 -3.96 6.18 5.82
CA MET A 108 -3.46 6.92 4.67
C MET A 108 -2.93 8.30 5.08
N ASP A 109 -3.55 8.92 6.10
CA ASP A 109 -3.18 10.23 6.64
C ASP A 109 -1.77 10.26 7.25
N VAL A 110 -1.36 9.14 7.85
CA VAL A 110 -0.03 8.95 8.45
C VAL A 110 1.00 8.36 7.47
N ALA A 111 0.66 8.20 6.18
CA ALA A 111 1.60 7.68 5.20
C ALA A 111 2.77 8.63 4.96
N TYR A 112 3.94 8.06 4.66
CA TYR A 112 5.19 8.81 4.53
C TYR A 112 5.99 8.39 3.28
N ALA A 113 6.76 9.33 2.74
CA ALA A 113 7.68 9.06 1.64
C ALA A 113 8.91 8.30 2.14
N LEU A 114 9.36 7.32 1.37
CA LEU A 114 10.54 6.51 1.67
C LEU A 114 11.69 6.83 0.70
N SER A 115 12.88 6.98 1.25
CA SER A 115 14.13 6.94 0.48
C SER A 115 14.66 5.51 0.49
N VAL A 116 14.65 4.85 -0.66
CA VAL A 116 15.07 3.45 -0.81
C VAL A 116 16.42 3.39 -1.52
N THR A 117 17.35 2.63 -0.93
CA THR A 117 18.61 2.26 -1.57
C THR A 117 18.58 0.75 -1.80
N GLU A 118 18.67 0.34 -3.06
CA GLU A 118 18.71 -1.07 -3.45
C GLU A 118 20.18 -1.50 -3.68
N GLU A 119 20.61 -2.59 -3.05
CA GLU A 119 21.94 -3.16 -3.22
C GLU A 119 21.82 -4.67 -3.49
N GLU A 120 22.15 -5.09 -4.72
CA GLU A 120 22.19 -6.50 -5.07
C GLU A 120 23.47 -7.15 -4.54
N LYS A 121 23.33 -8.21 -3.75
CA LYS A 121 24.47 -8.97 -3.18
C LYS A 121 24.47 -10.41 -3.69
N THR A 122 25.43 -10.74 -4.55
CA THR A 122 25.69 -12.13 -4.95
C THR A 122 26.61 -12.80 -3.94
N VAL A 123 26.17 -13.92 -3.35
CA VAL A 123 26.97 -14.73 -2.40
C VAL A 123 27.24 -16.11 -2.99
N VAL A 124 28.52 -16.40 -3.25
CA VAL A 124 28.98 -17.73 -3.68
C VAL A 124 29.56 -18.47 -2.49
N VAL A 125 28.88 -19.51 -2.02
CA VAL A 125 29.38 -20.40 -0.95
C VAL A 125 29.94 -21.67 -1.57
N ARG A 126 31.21 -21.98 -1.30
CA ARG A 126 31.86 -23.25 -1.71
C ARG A 126 32.34 -24.01 -0.49
N THR A 127 31.80 -25.21 -0.31
CA THR A 127 32.25 -26.15 0.71
C THR A 127 33.01 -27.26 0.01
N PHE A 128 34.23 -27.54 0.48
CA PHE A 128 35.10 -28.56 -0.11
C PHE A 128 35.26 -29.74 0.84
N ALA A 129 35.30 -30.94 0.30
CA ALA A 129 35.65 -32.17 1.00
C ALA A 129 36.72 -32.92 0.19
N LYS A 130 37.50 -33.79 0.86
CA LYS A 130 38.48 -34.65 0.19
C LYS A 130 37.77 -35.64 -0.75
N ALA A 131 38.31 -35.80 -1.96
CA ALA A 131 37.96 -36.93 -2.82
C ALA A 131 38.61 -38.21 -2.25
N ALA A 132 37.87 -39.32 -2.30
CA ALA A 132 38.34 -40.65 -1.87
C ALA A 132 39.43 -41.19 -2.80
#